data_AF-A0A7C1Z1W5-F1
#
_entry.id   AF-A0A7C1Z1W5-F1
#
_cell.length_a   1.000
_cell.length_b   1.000
_cell.length_c   1.000
_cell.angle_alpha   90.00
_cell.angle_beta   90.00
_cell.angle_gamma   90.00
#
_symmetry.space_group_name_H-M   'P 1'
#
loop_
_entity.id
_entity.type
_entity.pdbx_description
1 polymer ?
#
loop_
_entity_poly.entity_id
_entity_poly.type
_entity_poly.pdbx_seq_one_letter_code
_entity_poly.pdbx_strand_id
1 'polypeptide(L)'
;MSNKVKFVIDGKECQSDEGKYLVEAAKDNGVYIPTLCNYEGLKPKGSCRICTVKINGRLATACTSPVHEGMKIENYTAELNEVRKEIIELLFVSGNHFCPACEKSGNCELQALGYRYEMMAPRFPFAFPIREVDASYPRIIKEQNRCILCKRCMRGIKDEDGKSYFAYKNRGKDSLVVADRKLMSAMSPDKAKEAMEICPVGSILVREKGWDEPIGTRKYDNAPIGSEIENK
;
A
#
# COMPACT_ATOMS: atom_id res chain seq x y z
N MET A 1 -29.76 10.60 5.05
CA MET A 1 -29.84 9.41 5.91
C MET A 1 -29.08 8.31 5.20
N SER A 2 -28.03 7.77 5.81
CA SER A 2 -27.30 6.65 5.22
C SER A 2 -28.15 5.40 5.37
N ASN A 3 -28.50 4.74 4.26
CA ASN A 3 -29.19 3.47 4.30
C ASN A 3 -28.18 2.40 4.72
N LYS A 4 -28.45 1.64 5.79
CA LYS A 4 -27.58 0.54 6.20
C LYS A 4 -27.90 -0.68 5.36
N VAL A 5 -26.88 -1.32 4.81
CA VAL A 5 -27.00 -2.56 4.03
C VAL A 5 -26.29 -3.72 4.73
N LYS A 6 -26.84 -4.92 4.57
CA LYS A 6 -26.23 -6.17 5.04
C LYS A 6 -25.56 -6.91 3.89
N PHE A 7 -24.43 -7.53 4.21
CA PHE A 7 -23.65 -8.34 3.27
C PHE A 7 -22.88 -9.40 4.07
N VAL A 8 -22.28 -10.35 3.37
CA VAL A 8 -21.55 -11.47 3.99
C VAL A 8 -20.13 -11.51 3.46
N ILE A 9 -19.13 -11.57 4.36
CA ILE A 9 -17.73 -11.83 3.99
C ILE A 9 -17.29 -13.15 4.61
N ASP A 10 -16.86 -14.12 3.80
CA ASP A 10 -16.36 -15.43 4.27
C ASP A 10 -17.32 -16.13 5.27
N GLY A 11 -18.63 -15.98 5.04
CA GLY A 11 -19.68 -16.52 5.92
C GLY A 11 -20.04 -15.64 7.14
N LYS A 12 -19.28 -14.59 7.44
CA LYS A 12 -19.58 -13.61 8.50
C LYS A 12 -20.59 -12.57 8.02
N GLU A 13 -21.68 -12.40 8.77
CA GLU A 13 -22.63 -11.30 8.55
C GLU A 13 -21.99 -9.96 8.92
N CYS A 14 -22.11 -9.00 8.00
CA CYS A 14 -21.54 -7.65 8.12
C CYS A 14 -22.61 -6.60 7.81
N GLN A 15 -22.44 -5.41 8.37
CA GLN A 15 -23.31 -4.27 8.11
C GLN A 15 -22.49 -3.01 7.88
N SER A 16 -22.92 -2.17 6.92
CA SER A 16 -22.27 -0.89 6.62
C SER A 16 -23.25 0.08 5.98
N ASP A 17 -22.84 1.34 5.91
CA ASP A 17 -23.48 2.34 5.07
C ASP A 17 -23.40 1.95 3.58
N GLU A 18 -24.53 2.02 2.88
CA GLU A 18 -24.61 1.77 1.44
C GLU A 18 -23.66 2.70 0.67
N GLY A 19 -22.96 2.14 -0.31
CA GLY A 19 -22.00 2.91 -1.11
C GLY A 19 -20.61 3.05 -0.48
N LYS A 20 -20.42 2.71 0.80
CA LYS A 20 -19.09 2.68 1.42
C LYS A 20 -18.19 1.67 0.72
N TYR A 21 -16.89 1.94 0.60
CA TYR A 21 -15.98 1.01 -0.07
C TYR A 21 -15.77 -0.26 0.77
N LEU A 22 -15.77 -1.42 0.10
CA LEU A 22 -15.72 -2.73 0.75
C LEU A 22 -14.50 -2.93 1.67
N VAL A 23 -13.33 -2.37 1.36
CA VAL A 23 -12.17 -2.43 2.28
C VAL A 23 -12.46 -1.74 3.61
N GLU A 24 -13.11 -0.58 3.59
CA GLU A 24 -13.43 0.16 4.82
C GLU A 24 -14.58 -0.51 5.57
N ALA A 25 -15.61 -0.95 4.84
CA ALA A 25 -16.73 -1.70 5.42
C ALA A 25 -16.25 -3.02 6.07
N ALA A 26 -15.32 -3.74 5.44
CA ALA A 26 -14.72 -4.94 5.99
C ALA A 26 -13.92 -4.64 7.26
N LYS A 27 -13.09 -3.58 7.25
CA LYS A 27 -12.32 -3.12 8.41
C LYS A 27 -13.22 -2.83 9.61
N ASP A 28 -14.34 -2.15 9.40
CA ASP A 28 -15.30 -1.82 10.46
C ASP A 28 -16.00 -3.06 11.05
N ASN A 29 -16.07 -4.14 10.27
CA ASN A 29 -16.62 -5.43 10.68
C ASN A 29 -15.52 -6.42 11.11
N GLY A 30 -14.30 -5.95 11.41
CA GLY A 30 -13.19 -6.79 11.90
C GLY A 30 -12.65 -7.79 10.87
N VAL A 31 -12.81 -7.51 9.58
CA VAL A 31 -12.28 -8.33 8.49
C VAL A 31 -11.17 -7.58 7.77
N TYR A 32 -9.95 -8.14 7.80
CA TYR A 32 -8.82 -7.58 7.08
C TYR A 32 -8.84 -7.94 5.60
N ILE A 33 -8.85 -6.92 4.74
CA ILE A 33 -8.61 -7.04 3.30
C ILE A 33 -7.29 -6.31 2.99
N PRO A 34 -6.26 -6.99 2.47
CA PRO A 34 -4.94 -6.39 2.29
C PRO A 34 -4.95 -5.31 1.21
N THR A 35 -4.18 -4.24 1.42
CA THR A 35 -3.99 -3.18 0.43
C THR A 35 -2.59 -2.57 0.53
N LEU A 36 -2.02 -2.11 -0.60
CA LEU A 36 -0.79 -1.31 -0.64
C LEU A 36 -1.00 0.09 -1.25
N CYS A 37 -2.04 0.27 -2.06
CA CYS A 37 -2.35 1.56 -2.66
C CYS A 37 -3.51 2.27 -1.98
N ASN A 38 -4.36 1.56 -1.22
CA ASN A 38 -5.41 2.21 -0.46
C ASN A 38 -4.80 2.88 0.77
N TYR A 39 -5.26 4.07 1.12
CA TYR A 39 -4.79 4.81 2.27
C TYR A 39 -5.94 5.68 2.77
N GLU A 40 -6.09 5.78 4.08
CA GLU A 40 -7.19 6.50 4.72
C GLU A 40 -7.22 7.97 4.28
N GLY A 41 -8.41 8.49 3.98
CA GLY A 41 -8.59 9.85 3.45
C GLY A 41 -8.28 10.03 1.95
N LEU A 42 -7.76 9.00 1.25
CA LEU A 42 -7.53 9.08 -0.20
C LEU A 42 -8.58 8.31 -1.00
N LYS A 43 -9.12 8.93 -2.05
CA LYS A 43 -10.00 8.24 -3.01
C LYS A 43 -9.29 7.01 -3.61
N PRO A 44 -9.85 5.80 -3.45
CA PRO A 44 -9.22 4.57 -3.95
C PRO A 44 -9.01 4.56 -5.47
N LYS A 45 -7.99 3.84 -5.92
CA LYS A 45 -7.63 3.72 -7.35
C LYS A 45 -7.39 2.28 -7.82
N GLY A 46 -7.32 1.31 -6.92
CA GLY A 46 -7.11 -0.10 -7.27
C GLY A 46 -5.85 -0.38 -8.09
N SER A 47 -4.76 0.38 -7.87
CA SER A 47 -3.52 0.23 -8.65
C SER A 47 -2.71 -1.01 -8.29
N CYS A 48 -2.61 -1.37 -7.00
CA CYS A 48 -1.77 -2.49 -6.55
C CYS A 48 -2.42 -3.87 -6.71
N ARG A 49 -3.74 -3.96 -6.91
CA ARG A 49 -4.52 -5.21 -7.05
C ARG A 49 -4.47 -6.22 -5.88
N ILE A 50 -3.73 -5.95 -4.82
CA ILE A 50 -3.66 -6.82 -3.62
C ILE A 50 -5.04 -7.08 -2.98
N CYS A 51 -5.94 -6.09 -3.03
CA CYS A 51 -7.29 -6.18 -2.45
C CYS A 51 -8.29 -6.97 -3.32
N THR A 52 -7.80 -7.85 -4.19
CA THR A 52 -8.65 -8.68 -5.04
C THR A 52 -9.43 -9.66 -4.18
N VAL A 53 -10.74 -9.75 -4.43
CA VAL A 53 -11.72 -10.59 -3.74
C VAL A 53 -12.71 -11.13 -4.77
N LYS A 54 -13.49 -12.16 -4.44
CA LYS A 54 -14.67 -12.53 -5.24
C LYS A 54 -15.90 -11.86 -4.64
N ILE A 55 -16.69 -11.19 -5.47
CA ILE A 55 -17.98 -10.61 -5.12
C ILE A 55 -19.02 -11.34 -5.96
N ASN A 56 -19.91 -12.09 -5.32
CA ASN A 56 -20.92 -12.92 -5.99
C ASN A 56 -20.30 -13.82 -7.08
N GLY A 57 -19.16 -14.44 -6.77
CA GLY A 57 -18.40 -15.32 -7.67
C GLY A 57 -17.54 -14.61 -8.73
N ARG A 58 -17.53 -13.27 -8.79
CA ARG A 58 -16.71 -12.50 -9.76
C ARG A 58 -15.54 -11.79 -9.10
N LEU A 59 -14.36 -11.87 -9.70
CA LEU A 59 -13.18 -11.15 -9.23
C LEU A 59 -13.37 -9.63 -9.34
N ALA A 60 -13.11 -8.92 -8.26
CA ALA A 60 -13.18 -7.46 -8.19
C ALA A 60 -12.16 -6.92 -7.18
N THR A 61 -11.91 -5.60 -7.22
CA THR A 61 -11.09 -4.94 -6.20
C THR A 61 -11.93 -4.37 -5.09
N ALA A 62 -11.75 -4.90 -3.87
CA ALA A 62 -12.47 -4.44 -2.70
C ALA A 62 -12.29 -2.93 -2.43
N CYS A 63 -11.11 -2.36 -2.68
CA CYS A 63 -10.88 -0.94 -2.39
C CYS A 63 -11.72 0.01 -3.25
N THR A 64 -12.23 -0.43 -4.40
CA THR A 64 -13.03 0.40 -5.32
C THR A 64 -14.48 -0.05 -5.42
N SER A 65 -14.84 -1.17 -4.80
CA SER A 65 -16.19 -1.74 -4.87
C SER A 65 -17.04 -1.16 -3.73
N PRO A 66 -18.11 -0.41 -4.03
CA PRO A 66 -19.08 0.02 -3.03
C PRO A 66 -19.92 -1.16 -2.52
N VAL A 67 -20.22 -1.18 -1.23
CA VAL A 67 -21.11 -2.18 -0.63
C VAL A 67 -22.57 -1.88 -0.93
N HIS A 68 -23.34 -2.93 -1.20
CA HIS A 68 -24.78 -2.91 -1.41
C HIS A 68 -25.42 -4.17 -0.79
N GLU A 69 -26.73 -4.15 -0.63
CA GLU A 69 -27.49 -5.21 0.03
C GLU A 69 -27.28 -6.58 -0.63
N GLY A 70 -27.09 -7.61 0.18
CA GLY A 70 -27.04 -9.00 -0.27
C GLY A 70 -25.75 -9.43 -0.95
N MET A 71 -24.69 -8.60 -0.95
CA MET A 71 -23.38 -9.01 -1.47
C MET A 71 -22.83 -10.21 -0.68
N LYS A 72 -22.27 -11.18 -1.41
CA LYS A 72 -21.47 -12.28 -0.86
C LYS A 72 -20.03 -12.12 -1.32
N ILE A 73 -19.12 -11.99 -0.37
CA ILE A 73 -17.71 -11.74 -0.61
C ILE A 73 -16.91 -12.94 -0.12
N GLU A 74 -16.05 -13.45 -1.00
CA GLU A 74 -14.98 -14.35 -0.61
C GLU A 74 -13.69 -13.53 -0.59
N ASN A 75 -13.11 -13.38 0.60
CA ASN A 75 -11.86 -12.69 0.83
C ASN A 75 -10.74 -13.66 1.19
N TYR A 76 -11.04 -14.78 1.85
CA TYR A 76 -10.03 -15.74 2.28
C TYR A 76 -10.26 -17.13 1.66
N THR A 77 -9.63 -17.36 0.50
CA THR A 77 -9.59 -18.66 -0.17
C THR A 77 -8.17 -18.98 -0.62
N ALA A 78 -7.85 -20.27 -0.79
CA ALA A 78 -6.52 -20.69 -1.26
C ALA A 78 -6.15 -20.04 -2.60
N GLU A 79 -7.08 -19.99 -3.55
CA GLU A 79 -6.90 -19.36 -4.85
C GLU A 79 -6.60 -17.85 -4.73
N LEU A 80 -7.38 -17.11 -3.93
CA LEU A 80 -7.17 -15.67 -3.76
C LEU A 80 -5.86 -15.36 -3.03
N ASN A 81 -5.49 -16.18 -2.06
CA ASN A 81 -4.24 -16.02 -1.32
C ASN A 81 -3.03 -16.31 -2.21
N GLU A 82 -3.13 -17.28 -3.11
CA GLU A 82 -2.09 -17.57 -4.10
C GLU A 82 -1.91 -16.40 -5.08
N VAL A 83 -3.01 -15.85 -5.63
CA VAL A 83 -2.96 -14.66 -6.50
C VAL A 83 -2.33 -13.46 -5.78
N ARG A 84 -2.65 -13.25 -4.50
CA ARG A 84 -2.04 -12.16 -3.71
C ARG A 84 -0.55 -12.39 -3.50
N LYS A 85 -0.14 -13.63 -3.21
CA LYS A 85 1.26 -14.01 -3.10
C LYS A 85 2.02 -13.74 -4.40
N GLU A 86 1.46 -14.12 -5.55
CA GLU A 86 2.03 -13.82 -6.87
C GLU A 86 2.21 -12.31 -7.10
N ILE A 87 1.19 -11.50 -6.78
CA ILE A 87 1.30 -10.04 -6.90
C ILE A 87 2.41 -9.50 -5.99
N ILE A 88 2.51 -9.98 -4.75
CA ILE A 88 3.57 -9.58 -3.82
C ILE A 88 4.94 -9.93 -4.40
N GLU A 89 5.13 -11.16 -4.86
CA GLU A 89 6.38 -11.61 -5.50
C GLU A 89 6.74 -10.74 -6.70
N LEU A 90 5.77 -10.44 -7.58
CA LEU A 90 5.96 -9.53 -8.72
C LEU A 90 6.41 -8.14 -8.29
N LEU A 91 5.83 -7.59 -7.22
CA LEU A 91 6.25 -6.30 -6.68
C LEU A 91 7.69 -6.35 -6.17
N PHE A 92 8.09 -7.42 -5.47
CA PHE A 92 9.45 -7.62 -5.02
C PHE A 92 10.47 -7.71 -6.17
N VAL A 93 10.14 -8.43 -7.25
CA VAL A 93 11.08 -8.62 -8.38
C VAL A 93 11.10 -7.45 -9.36
N SER A 94 10.09 -6.57 -9.33
CA SER A 94 9.99 -5.39 -10.21
C SER A 94 10.93 -4.24 -9.84
N GLY A 95 11.55 -4.32 -8.67
CA GLY A 95 12.44 -3.32 -8.10
C GLY A 95 13.60 -3.98 -7.33
N ASN A 96 14.42 -3.17 -6.66
CA ASN A 96 15.49 -3.66 -5.79
C ASN A 96 15.07 -3.49 -4.33
N HIS A 97 14.52 -4.55 -3.74
CA HIS A 97 13.99 -4.57 -2.38
C HIS A 97 14.98 -5.24 -1.42
N PHE A 98 16.06 -4.55 -1.08
CA PHE A 98 17.08 -5.02 -0.15
C PHE A 98 16.74 -4.63 1.30
N CYS A 99 15.88 -5.43 1.95
CA CYS A 99 15.37 -5.14 3.29
C CYS A 99 16.44 -4.86 4.35
N PRO A 100 17.57 -5.59 4.45
CA PRO A 100 18.58 -5.34 5.49
C PRO A 100 19.18 -3.92 5.43
N ALA A 101 19.25 -3.33 4.24
CA ALA A 101 19.78 -1.98 4.01
C ALA A 101 18.67 -0.91 3.90
N CYS A 102 17.43 -1.25 4.22
CA CYS A 102 16.28 -0.37 4.10
C CYS A 102 15.82 0.11 5.48
N GLU A 103 15.77 1.42 5.66
CA GLU A 103 15.37 2.11 6.89
C GLU A 103 13.87 1.89 7.19
N LYS A 104 13.07 1.63 6.16
CA LYS A 104 11.64 1.27 6.31
C LYS A 104 11.45 -0.20 6.71
N SER A 105 12.50 -1.02 6.77
CA SER A 105 12.35 -2.45 7.10
C SER A 105 11.77 -2.64 8.50
N GLY A 106 10.85 -3.60 8.68
CA GLY A 106 10.04 -3.77 9.89
C GLY A 106 8.82 -2.82 9.97
N ASN A 107 8.84 -1.71 9.22
CA ASN A 107 7.72 -0.77 9.06
C ASN A 107 7.16 -0.74 7.62
N CYS A 108 7.64 -1.63 6.75
CA CYS A 108 7.31 -1.70 5.33
C CYS A 108 6.10 -2.61 5.11
N GLU A 109 5.03 -2.08 4.53
CA GLU A 109 3.79 -2.83 4.27
C GLU A 109 4.00 -3.97 3.25
N LEU A 110 4.85 -3.75 2.22
CA LEU A 110 5.16 -4.82 1.25
C LEU A 110 5.90 -5.98 1.92
N GLN A 111 6.84 -5.67 2.82
CA GLN A 111 7.57 -6.68 3.59
C GLN A 111 6.61 -7.43 4.51
N ALA A 112 5.75 -6.72 5.22
CA ALA A 112 4.77 -7.31 6.13
C ALA A 112 3.76 -8.21 5.41
N LEU A 113 3.33 -7.84 4.20
CA LEU A 113 2.52 -8.72 3.35
C LEU A 113 3.29 -9.95 2.89
N GLY A 114 4.58 -9.81 2.57
CA GLY A 114 5.46 -10.95 2.29
C GLY A 114 5.46 -11.97 3.44
N TYR A 115 5.56 -11.50 4.69
CA TYR A 115 5.44 -12.37 5.87
C TYR A 115 4.04 -12.99 6.00
N ARG A 116 2.99 -12.18 5.86
CA ARG A 116 1.60 -12.65 5.99
C ARG A 116 1.22 -13.75 4.99
N TYR A 117 1.79 -13.72 3.79
CA TYR A 117 1.54 -14.70 2.73
C TYR A 117 2.66 -15.75 2.60
N GLU A 118 3.52 -15.85 3.61
CA GLU A 118 4.60 -16.85 3.70
C GLU A 118 5.45 -16.90 2.42
N MET A 119 5.80 -15.72 1.91
CA MET A 119 6.68 -15.57 0.76
C MET A 119 8.13 -15.81 1.21
N MET A 120 8.61 -17.03 1.03
CA MET A 120 10.00 -17.40 1.35
C MET A 120 11.00 -16.90 0.31
N ALA A 121 10.65 -17.05 -0.97
CA ALA A 121 11.41 -16.56 -2.12
C ALA A 121 10.45 -16.29 -3.28
N PRO A 122 10.73 -15.29 -4.14
CA PRO A 122 9.93 -15.07 -5.33
C PRO A 122 10.17 -16.15 -6.38
N ARG A 123 9.10 -16.54 -7.10
CA ARG A 123 9.17 -17.50 -8.22
C ARG A 123 9.55 -16.86 -9.55
N PHE A 124 9.39 -15.53 -9.64
CA PHE A 124 9.66 -14.77 -10.84
C PHE A 124 11.13 -14.31 -10.89
N PRO A 125 11.71 -14.15 -12.09
CA PRO A 125 13.06 -13.61 -12.23
C PRO A 125 13.10 -12.14 -11.79
N PHE A 126 14.18 -11.76 -11.09
CA PHE A 126 14.44 -10.38 -10.71
C PHE A 126 14.72 -9.52 -11.94
N ALA A 127 14.06 -8.35 -12.01
CA ALA A 127 14.31 -7.39 -13.09
C ALA A 127 15.62 -6.61 -12.92
N PHE A 128 16.15 -6.53 -11.68
CA PHE A 128 17.32 -5.75 -11.29
C PHE A 128 17.44 -4.41 -12.04
N PRO A 129 16.40 -3.55 -12.00
CA PRO A 129 16.44 -2.31 -12.73
C PRO A 129 17.53 -1.41 -12.15
N ILE A 130 18.18 -0.63 -13.01
CA ILE A 130 19.13 0.40 -12.59
C ILE A 130 18.37 1.73 -12.63
N ARG A 131 17.83 2.15 -11.48
CA ARG A 131 17.15 3.45 -11.33
C ARG A 131 17.95 4.34 -10.38
N GLU A 132 17.86 5.64 -10.61
CA GLU A 132 18.58 6.64 -9.82
C GLU A 132 18.02 6.75 -8.40
N VAL A 133 18.91 7.03 -7.45
CA VAL A 133 18.57 7.50 -6.11
C VAL A 133 18.70 9.02 -6.12
N ASP A 134 17.57 9.73 -6.03
CA ASP A 134 17.59 11.19 -6.04
C ASP A 134 17.66 11.72 -4.61
N ALA A 135 18.88 12.11 -4.21
CA ALA A 135 19.18 12.77 -2.94
C ALA A 135 19.36 14.30 -3.09
N SER A 136 18.99 14.89 -4.24
CA SER A 136 19.14 16.32 -4.49
C SER A 136 18.15 17.18 -3.70
N TYR A 137 17.09 16.58 -3.19
CA TYR A 137 16.06 17.31 -2.43
C TYR A 137 16.53 17.64 -0.99
N PRO A 138 16.15 18.81 -0.44
CA PRO A 138 16.64 19.24 0.87
C PRO A 138 16.21 18.35 2.05
N ARG A 139 15.02 17.73 1.98
CA ARG A 139 14.41 17.04 3.13
C ARG A 139 14.15 15.55 2.94
N ILE A 140 14.13 15.06 1.69
CA ILE A 140 13.85 13.67 1.40
C ILE A 140 14.90 13.07 0.47
N ILE A 141 15.03 11.75 0.52
CA ILE A 141 15.71 10.93 -0.48
C ILE A 141 14.63 10.14 -1.22
N LYS A 142 14.67 10.20 -2.56
CA LYS A 142 13.76 9.44 -3.41
C LYS A 142 14.49 8.25 -4.02
N GLU A 143 14.33 7.10 -3.39
CA GLU A 143 14.83 5.81 -3.86
C GLU A 143 13.87 5.21 -4.89
N GLN A 144 14.23 5.24 -6.18
CA GLN A 144 13.36 4.78 -7.27
C GLN A 144 13.29 3.26 -7.37
N ASN A 145 14.32 2.54 -6.93
CA ASN A 145 14.37 1.09 -7.06
C ASN A 145 13.37 0.38 -6.13
N ARG A 146 12.98 1.02 -5.02
CA ARG A 146 12.04 0.47 -4.04
C ARG A 146 10.58 0.87 -4.32
N CYS A 147 10.31 1.70 -5.34
CA CYS A 147 8.98 2.22 -5.63
C CYS A 147 8.08 1.17 -6.32
N ILE A 148 6.90 0.90 -5.75
CA ILE A 148 5.89 -0.02 -6.31
C ILE A 148 4.79 0.69 -7.12
N LEU A 149 4.99 1.95 -7.49
CA LEU A 149 4.06 2.73 -8.31
C LEU A 149 2.61 2.78 -7.77
N CYS A 150 2.42 2.75 -6.45
CA CYS A 150 1.10 2.64 -5.84
C CYS A 150 0.24 3.92 -5.92
N LYS A 151 0.82 5.06 -6.31
CA LYS A 151 0.16 6.38 -6.42
C LYS A 151 -0.31 6.98 -5.08
N ARG A 152 0.14 6.50 -3.92
CA ARG A 152 -0.22 7.13 -2.62
C ARG A 152 0.35 8.54 -2.51
N CYS A 153 1.66 8.71 -2.70
CA CYS A 153 2.33 10.01 -2.60
C CYS A 153 1.75 11.06 -3.56
N MET A 154 1.44 10.69 -4.81
CA MET A 154 0.85 11.60 -5.80
C MET A 154 -0.58 12.06 -5.46
N ARG A 155 -1.29 11.31 -4.62
CA ARG A 155 -2.67 11.64 -4.22
C ARG A 155 -2.72 12.37 -2.89
N GLY A 156 -1.87 11.99 -1.94
CA GLY A 156 -1.88 12.53 -0.59
C GLY A 156 -0.93 13.70 -0.37
N ILE A 157 0.24 13.74 -1.03
CA ILE A 157 1.24 14.78 -0.77
C ILE A 157 1.05 15.92 -1.75
N LYS A 158 0.30 16.92 -1.30
CA LYS A 158 -0.02 18.14 -2.03
C LYS A 158 0.40 19.38 -1.25
N ASP A 159 0.65 20.48 -1.96
CA ASP A 159 0.83 21.80 -1.38
C ASP A 159 -0.53 22.43 -1.00
N GLU A 160 -0.47 23.66 -0.48
CA GLU A 160 -1.65 24.42 -0.07
C GLU A 160 -2.60 24.73 -1.24
N ASP A 161 -2.04 24.84 -2.45
CA ASP A 161 -2.79 25.03 -3.70
C ASP A 161 -3.36 23.72 -4.29
N GLY A 162 -3.10 22.57 -3.64
CA GLY A 162 -3.51 21.25 -4.11
C GLY A 162 -2.66 20.66 -5.24
N LYS A 163 -1.51 21.26 -5.58
CA LYS A 163 -0.53 20.71 -6.53
C LYS A 163 0.20 19.54 -5.91
N SER A 164 0.34 18.46 -6.66
CA SER A 164 1.03 17.25 -6.20
C SER A 164 2.54 17.44 -6.24
N TYR A 165 3.23 17.07 -5.16
CA TYR A 165 4.69 17.03 -5.10
C TYR A 165 5.30 15.95 -6.00
N PHE A 166 4.51 14.92 -6.33
CA PHE A 166 4.95 13.76 -7.09
C PHE A 166 4.14 13.58 -8.37
N ALA A 167 4.80 13.15 -9.44
CA ALA A 167 4.17 12.89 -10.73
C ALA A 167 4.77 11.65 -11.40
N TYR A 168 4.05 11.08 -12.36
CA TYR A 168 4.62 10.05 -13.22
C TYR A 168 5.50 10.67 -14.30
N LYS A 169 6.61 9.99 -14.58
CA LYS A 169 7.41 10.14 -15.78
C LYS A 169 7.40 8.80 -16.52
N ASN A 170 7.44 8.85 -17.85
CA ASN A 170 7.39 7.68 -18.75
C ASN A 170 6.10 6.84 -18.63
N ARG A 171 6.07 5.67 -19.28
CA ARG A 171 4.93 4.74 -19.33
C ARG A 171 5.40 3.28 -19.29
N GLY A 172 4.48 2.37 -18.96
CA GLY A 172 4.75 0.94 -18.94
C GLY A 172 5.78 0.55 -17.90
N LYS A 173 6.68 -0.37 -18.25
CA LYS A 173 7.74 -0.85 -17.35
C LYS A 173 8.75 0.23 -16.95
N ASP A 174 8.87 1.29 -17.75
CA ASP A 174 9.82 2.39 -17.55
C ASP A 174 9.24 3.53 -16.70
N SER A 175 8.01 3.37 -16.18
CA SER A 175 7.34 4.37 -15.35
C SER A 175 8.10 4.64 -14.05
N LEU A 176 8.32 5.92 -13.77
CA LEU A 176 8.97 6.41 -12.54
C LEU A 176 8.07 7.41 -11.85
N VAL A 177 8.15 7.48 -10.52
CA VAL A 177 7.51 8.54 -9.74
C VAL A 177 8.57 9.59 -9.43
N VAL A 178 8.53 10.70 -10.13
CA VAL A 178 9.45 11.84 -9.95
C VAL A 178 8.84 12.88 -9.04
N ALA A 179 9.68 13.71 -8.44
CA ALA A 179 9.25 14.80 -7.58
C ALA A 179 9.57 16.17 -8.19
N ASP A 180 8.66 17.13 -8.01
CA ASP A 180 8.84 18.50 -8.49
C ASP A 180 9.91 19.21 -7.65
N ARG A 181 10.99 19.67 -8.30
CA ARG A 181 12.13 20.30 -7.61
C ARG A 181 11.77 21.60 -6.89
N LYS A 182 10.86 22.41 -7.44
CA LYS A 182 10.47 23.68 -6.83
C LYS A 182 9.64 23.44 -5.58
N LEU A 183 8.63 22.57 -5.69
CA LEU A 183 7.81 22.19 -4.53
C LEU A 183 8.67 21.54 -3.45
N MET A 184 9.54 20.58 -3.81
CA MET A 184 10.42 19.90 -2.86
C MET A 184 11.36 20.87 -2.12
N SER A 185 11.79 21.95 -2.77
CA SER A 185 12.65 22.96 -2.14
C SER A 185 11.91 23.75 -1.05
N ALA A 186 10.60 23.95 -1.21
CA ALA A 186 9.74 24.64 -0.25
C ALA A 186 9.05 23.68 0.75
N MET A 187 9.30 22.38 0.66
CA MET A 187 8.69 21.37 1.52
C MET A 187 9.02 21.64 3.00
N SER A 188 8.03 21.52 3.91
CA SER A 188 8.25 21.58 5.35
C SER A 188 8.74 20.23 5.92
N PRO A 189 9.39 20.21 7.11
CA PRO A 189 9.75 18.96 7.78
C PRO A 189 8.56 18.01 7.98
N ASP A 190 7.42 18.56 8.40
CA ASP A 190 6.20 17.77 8.64
C ASP A 190 5.67 17.14 7.36
N LYS A 191 5.70 17.88 6.24
CA LYS A 191 5.30 17.36 4.92
C LYS A 191 6.25 16.27 4.42
N ALA A 192 7.54 16.38 4.71
CA ALA A 192 8.52 15.35 4.40
C ALA A 192 8.25 14.05 5.20
N LYS A 193 7.94 14.19 6.49
CA LYS A 193 7.55 13.07 7.35
C LYS A 193 6.26 12.42 6.86
N GLU A 194 5.23 13.21 6.54
CA GLU A 194 3.98 12.74 5.94
C GLU A 194 4.22 11.95 4.65
N ALA A 195 5.11 12.44 3.77
CA ALA A 195 5.47 11.77 2.53
C ALA A 195 6.19 10.43 2.74
N MET A 196 7.01 10.31 3.78
CA MET A 196 7.65 9.06 4.17
C MET A 196 6.65 8.08 4.80
N GLU A 197 5.70 8.56 5.61
CA GLU A 197 4.69 7.71 6.26
C GLU A 197 3.65 7.17 5.28
N ILE A 198 3.21 7.99 4.33
CA ILE A 198 2.22 7.56 3.32
C ILE A 198 2.79 6.51 2.36
N CYS A 199 4.12 6.43 2.23
CA CYS A 199 4.78 5.47 1.37
C CYS A 199 4.73 4.07 2.00
N PRO A 200 4.13 3.05 1.34
CA PRO A 200 4.04 1.70 1.89
C PRO A 200 5.39 0.96 1.91
N VAL A 201 6.42 1.53 1.29
CA VAL A 201 7.74 0.95 1.05
C VAL A 201 8.81 2.01 1.28
N GLY A 202 10.08 1.62 1.37
CA GLY A 202 11.20 2.54 1.60
C GLY A 202 11.62 3.38 0.39
N SER A 203 10.67 3.86 -0.43
CA SER A 203 10.97 4.66 -1.63
C SER A 203 11.10 6.16 -1.33
N ILE A 204 10.43 6.65 -0.28
CA ILE A 204 10.53 8.02 0.19
C ILE A 204 11.07 7.96 1.61
N LEU A 205 12.24 8.56 1.83
CA LEU A 205 12.92 8.58 3.12
C LEU A 205 13.18 10.03 3.51
N VAL A 206 13.05 10.35 4.80
CA VAL A 206 13.48 11.66 5.32
C VAL A 206 15.00 11.65 5.43
N ARG A 207 15.66 12.75 5.03
CA ARG A 207 17.11 12.88 5.16
C ARG A 207 17.54 12.88 6.62
N GLU A 208 18.74 12.36 6.87
CA GLU A 208 19.38 12.34 8.19
C GLU A 208 18.58 11.54 9.25
N LYS A 209 17.58 10.78 8.80
CA LYS A 209 16.82 9.82 9.60
C LYS A 209 17.29 8.42 9.24
N GLY A 210 17.86 7.71 10.21
CA GLY A 210 18.42 6.37 10.01
C GLY A 210 17.49 5.29 10.53
N TRP A 211 18.09 4.24 11.09
CA TRP A 211 17.38 3.22 11.86
C TRP A 211 17.09 3.75 13.27
N ASP A 212 16.00 4.51 13.38
CA ASP A 212 15.61 5.12 14.66
C ASP A 212 14.89 4.14 15.60
N GLU A 213 14.39 3.02 15.06
CA GLU A 213 13.67 1.99 15.81
C GLU A 213 14.47 0.67 15.83
N PRO A 214 14.78 0.13 17.03
CA PRO A 214 15.43 -1.17 17.18
C PRO A 214 14.68 -2.30 16.47
N ILE A 215 15.42 -3.32 16.02
CA ILE A 215 14.82 -4.57 15.55
C ILE A 215 14.08 -5.21 16.71
N GLY A 216 12.87 -5.72 16.46
CA GLY A 216 11.99 -6.31 17.47
C GLY A 216 10.98 -5.32 18.07
N THR A 217 11.12 -4.01 17.80
CA THR A 217 10.17 -2.98 18.30
C THR A 217 9.40 -2.29 17.19
N ARG A 218 9.62 -2.67 15.92
CA ARG A 218 8.99 -2.02 14.77
C ARG A 218 7.57 -2.55 14.56
N LYS A 219 6.78 -1.82 13.80
CA LYS A 219 5.33 -2.05 13.63
C LYS A 219 4.96 -3.47 13.27
N TYR A 220 5.74 -4.12 12.39
CA TYR A 220 5.43 -5.45 11.87
C TYR A 220 6.39 -6.54 12.37
N ASP A 221 7.20 -6.26 13.39
CA ASP A 221 8.13 -7.25 13.94
C ASP A 221 7.41 -8.27 14.84
N ASN A 222 6.35 -7.85 15.54
CA ASN A 222 5.68 -8.67 16.55
C ASN A 222 4.29 -9.18 16.13
N ALA A 223 3.67 -8.55 15.14
CA ALA A 223 2.33 -8.90 14.69
C ALA A 223 2.22 -8.80 13.16
N PRO A 224 1.58 -9.77 12.50
CA PRO A 224 1.26 -9.66 11.08
C PRO A 224 0.44 -8.40 10.79
N ILE A 225 0.66 -7.79 9.62
CA ILE A 225 -0.17 -6.69 9.14
C ILE A 225 -1.65 -7.11 9.09
N GLY A 226 -2.55 -6.29 9.63
CA GLY A 226 -3.98 -6.59 9.68
C GLY A 226 -4.46 -7.20 11.00
N SER A 227 -3.56 -7.67 11.87
CA SER A 227 -3.93 -8.18 13.20
C SER A 227 -4.64 -7.13 14.06
N GLU A 228 -4.36 -5.84 13.86
CA GLU A 228 -5.06 -4.74 14.52
C GLU A 228 -6.53 -4.57 14.10
N ILE A 229 -6.94 -5.21 13.01
CA ILE A 229 -8.32 -5.24 12.50
C ILE A 229 -9.00 -6.54 12.92
N GLU A 230 -8.29 -7.66 12.81
CA GLU A 230 -8.84 -9.00 13.12
C GLU A 230 -9.05 -9.24 14.62
N ASN A 231 -8.26 -8.58 15.47
CA ASN A 231 -8.34 -8.71 16.93
C ASN A 231 -9.26 -7.68 17.61
N LYS A 232 -10.06 -6.93 16.84
CA LYS A 232 -11.07 -5.99 17.35
C LYS A 232 -12.43 -6.66 17.48
#